data_AF-A0AAV7PIV5-F1
#
_entry.id   AF-A0AAV7PIV5-F1
#
_cell.length_a   1.000
_cell.length_b   1.000
_cell.length_c   1.000
_cell.angle_alpha   90.00
_cell.angle_beta   90.00
_cell.angle_gamma   90.00
#
_symmetry.space_group_name_H-M   'P 1'
#
loop_
_entity.id
_entity.type
_entity.pdbx_description
1 polymer ?
#
loop_
_entity_poly.entity_id
_entity_poly.type
_entity_poly.pdbx_seq_one_letter_code
_entity_poly.pdbx_strand_id
1 'polypeptide(L)' 'CKLLGKILANRLLPHLESLIHSDQSGFIPGRSTFLNIRRLLHIMHSNTEPKAVALSLDIEKAFDTLSWDYLLRT' A
#
# COMPACT_ATOMS: atom_id res chain seq x y z
N CYS A 1 -15.06 17.07 -9.86
CA CYS A 1 -14.46 17.10 -11.22
C CYS A 1 -13.54 15.91 -11.46
N LYS A 2 -14.01 14.86 -12.18
CA LYS A 2 -13.20 13.67 -12.49
C LYS A 2 -11.94 13.97 -13.31
N LEU A 3 -12.01 14.99 -14.18
CA LEU A 3 -10.89 15.42 -15.02
C LEU A 3 -9.68 15.90 -14.20
N LEU A 4 -9.90 16.81 -13.24
CA LEU A 4 -8.83 17.34 -12.39
C LEU A 4 -8.18 16.23 -11.56
N GLY A 5 -8.97 15.33 -10.99
CA GLY A 5 -8.45 14.18 -10.25
C GLY A 5 -7.57 13.28 -11.12
N LYS A 6 -7.97 13.03 -12.38
CA LYS A 6 -7.16 12.24 -13.31
C LYS A 6 -5.85 12.93 -13.68
N ILE A 7 -5.87 14.24 -13.89
CA ILE A 7 -4.66 15.03 -14.17
C ILE A 7 -3.67 14.93 -13.00
N LEU A 8 -4.15 15.13 -11.76
CA LEU A 8 -3.32 15.04 -10.56
C LEU A 8 -2.73 13.62 -10.39
N ALA A 9 -3.56 12.59 -10.52
CA ALA A 9 -3.11 11.20 -10.41
C ALA A 9 -2.02 10.86 -11.45
N ASN A 10 -2.19 11.30 -12.70
CA ASN A 10 -1.20 11.06 -13.75
C ASN A 10 0.12 11.80 -13.50
N ARG A 11 0.09 12.98 -12.86
CA ARG A 11 1.32 13.71 -12.48
C ARG A 11 2.04 13.07 -11.31
N LEU A 12 1.32 12.45 -10.36
CA LEU A 12 1.90 11.76 -9.23
C LEU A 12 2.48 10.39 -9.60
N LEU A 13 1.92 9.72 -10.62
CA LEU A 13 2.26 8.36 -11.00
C LEU A 13 3.79 8.08 -11.12
N PRO A 14 4.59 8.93 -11.80
CA PRO A 14 6.04 8.71 -11.93
C PRO A 14 6.81 8.78 -10.61
N HIS A 15 6.24 9.41 -9.58
CA HIS A 15 6.86 9.58 -8.27
C HIS A 15 6.43 8.51 -7.27
N LEU A 16 5.37 7.75 -7.57
CA LEU A 16 4.86 6.74 -6.64
C LEU A 16 5.89 5.66 -6.34
N GLU A 17 6.72 5.28 -7.32
CA GLU A 17 7.73 4.24 -7.12
C GLU A 17 8.78 4.59 -6.07
N SER A 18 9.16 5.87 -5.95
CA SER A 18 10.14 6.31 -4.97
C SER A 18 9.54 6.59 -3.59
N LEU A 19 8.24 6.91 -3.53
CA LEU A 19 7.53 7.22 -2.28
C LEU A 19 6.92 5.99 -1.61
N ILE A 20 6.57 4.96 -2.38
CA ILE A 20 5.79 3.80 -1.93
C ILE A 20 6.69 2.57 -1.87
N HIS A 21 6.80 1.99 -0.67
CA HIS A 21 7.56 0.78 -0.41
C HIS A 21 7.19 -0.35 -1.39
N SER A 22 8.16 -1.16 -1.82
CA SER A 22 7.98 -2.20 -2.86
C SER A 22 6.86 -3.20 -2.53
N ASP A 23 6.71 -3.54 -1.26
CA ASP A 23 5.71 -4.49 -0.78
C ASP A 23 4.28 -3.89 -0.74
N GLN A 24 4.12 -2.58 -0.95
CA GLN A 24 2.79 -1.96 -1.12
C GLN A 24 2.38 -2.06 -2.60
N SER A 25 1.44 -2.99 -2.86
CA SER A 25 0.97 -3.33 -4.19
C SER A 25 -0.40 -2.75 -4.56
N GLY A 26 -1.14 -2.21 -3.59
CA GLY A 26 -2.47 -1.66 -3.82
C GLY A 26 -2.44 -0.44 -4.74
N PHE A 27 -3.25 -0.45 -5.79
CA PHE A 27 -3.47 0.69 -6.70
C PHE A 27 -2.21 1.20 -7.45
N ILE A 28 -1.10 0.44 -7.47
CA ILE A 28 0.12 0.78 -8.22
C ILE A 28 0.19 -0.08 -9.50
N PRO A 29 0.21 0.54 -10.69
CA PRO A 29 0.37 -0.20 -11.94
C PRO A 29 1.62 -1.07 -11.93
N GLY A 30 1.50 -2.30 -12.45
CA GLY A 30 2.61 -3.25 -12.53
C GLY A 30 2.97 -3.97 -11.23
N ARG A 31 2.35 -3.63 -10.08
CA ARG A 31 2.52 -4.37 -8.82
C ARG A 31 1.36 -5.35 -8.60
N SER A 32 1.66 -6.50 -8.01
CA SER A 32 0.67 -7.54 -7.73
C SER A 32 0.72 -8.00 -6.28
N THR A 33 -0.42 -7.96 -5.59
CA THR A 33 -0.59 -8.44 -4.21
C THR A 33 -0.33 -9.94 -4.09
N PHE A 34 -0.45 -10.70 -5.19
CA PHE A 34 -0.18 -12.13 -5.21
C PHE A 34 1.24 -12.48 -4.72
N LEU A 35 2.24 -11.69 -5.10
CA LEU A 35 3.62 -11.92 -4.68
C LEU A 35 3.78 -11.77 -3.16
N ASN A 36 3.11 -10.78 -2.57
CA ASN A 36 3.11 -10.54 -1.13
C ASN A 36 2.42 -11.69 -0.38
N ILE A 37 1.27 -12.16 -0.88
CA ILE A 37 0.56 -13.31 -0.30
C ILE A 37 1.42 -14.56 -0.36
N ARG A 38 2.07 -14.84 -1.51
CA ARG A 38 2.98 -15.99 -1.65
C ARG A 38 4.15 -15.90 -0.67
N ARG A 39 4.72 -14.70 -0.49
CA ARG A 39 5.82 -14.47 0.47
C ARG A 39 5.35 -14.67 1.91
N LEU A 40 4.18 -14.15 2.27
CA LEU A 40 3.57 -14.36 3.59
C LEU A 40 3.39 -15.85 3.88
N LEU A 41 2.77 -16.59 2.94
CA LEU A 41 2.57 -18.03 3.09
C LEU A 41 3.91 -18.78 3.23
N HIS A 42 4.92 -18.42 2.46
CA HIS A 42 6.25 -19.02 2.57
C HIS A 42 6.88 -18.81 3.95
N ILE A 43 6.76 -17.61 4.52
CA ILE A 43 7.25 -17.31 5.87
C ILE A 43 6.46 -18.13 6.91
N MET A 44 5.13 -18.15 6.79
CA MET A 44 4.26 -18.88 7.72
C MET A 44 4.50 -20.40 7.71
N HIS A 45 4.90 -20.98 6.58
CA HIS A 45 5.21 -22.41 6.46
C HIS A 45 6.68 -22.75 6.73
N SER A 46 7.53 -21.75 6.96
CA SER A 46 8.94 -22.00 7.27
C SER A 46 9.07 -22.56 8.69
N ASN A 47 9.93 -23.58 8.87
CA ASN A 47 10.23 -24.14 10.19
C ASN A 47 11.24 -23.29 10.98
N THR A 48 11.13 -21.96 10.88
CA THR A 48 12.01 -21.05 11.60
C THR A 48 11.47 -20.78 13.01
N GLU A 49 12.37 -20.75 13.99
CA GLU A 49 12.04 -20.36 15.36
C GLU A 49 12.53 -18.92 15.62
N PRO A 50 11.72 -18.05 16.23
CA PRO A 50 10.35 -18.29 16.70
C PRO A 50 9.35 -18.40 15.54
N LYS A 51 8.29 -19.20 15.73
CA LYS A 51 7.20 -19.33 14.75
C LYS A 51 6.65 -17.97 14.33
N ALA A 52 6.41 -17.81 13.03
CA ALA A 52 5.83 -16.60 12.47
C ALA A 52 4.37 -16.40 12.92
N VAL A 53 3.99 -15.13 13.09
CA VAL A 53 2.61 -14.70 13.39
C VAL A 53 2.16 -13.70 12.34
N ALA A 54 0.97 -13.90 11.78
CA ALA A 54 0.35 -12.95 10.86
C ALA A 54 -0.60 -12.02 11.61
N LEU A 55 -0.41 -10.71 11.45
CA LEU A 55 -1.33 -9.68 11.95
C LEU A 55 -2.11 -9.11 10.77
N SER A 56 -3.44 -9.17 10.85
CA SER A 56 -4.32 -8.53 9.88
C SER A 56 -4.77 -7.18 10.45
N LEU A 57 -4.53 -6.11 9.70
CA LEU A 57 -4.90 -4.74 10.06
C LEU A 57 -5.81 -4.19 8.98
N ASP A 58 -6.88 -3.49 9.39
CA ASP A 58 -7.77 -2.76 8.51
C ASP A 58 -8.02 -1.36 9.08
N ILE A 59 -8.28 -0.40 8.19
CA ILE A 59 -8.54 1.00 8.57
C ILE A 59 -10.00 1.31 8.25
N GLU A 60 -10.83 1.44 9.28
CA GLU A 60 -12.22 1.83 9.10
C GLU A 60 -12.33 3.19 8.41
N LYS A 61 -13.08 3.23 7.30
CA LYS A 61 -13.34 4.45 6.51
C LYS A 61 -12.07 5.26 6.23
N ALA A 62 -11.03 4.58 5.74
CA ALA A 62 -9.70 5.15 5.54
C ALA A 62 -9.68 6.52 4.83
N PHE A 63 -10.60 6.82 3.91
CA PHE A 63 -10.66 8.12 3.24
C PHE A 63 -11.38 9.21 4.05
N ASP A 64 -12.31 8.84 4.92
CA ASP A 64 -13.07 9.78 5.74
C ASP A 64 -12.28 10.17 7.02
N THR A 65 -11.36 9.32 7.45
CA THR A 65 -10.57 9.49 8.69
C THR A 65 -9.21 10.19 8.47
N LEU A 66 -8.89 10.60 7.24
CA LEU A 66 -7.65 11.31 6.92
C LEU A 66 -7.63 12.74 7.49
N SER A 67 -6.53 13.11 8.15
CA SER A 67 -6.29 14.49 8.58
C SER A 67 -5.81 15.35 7.40
N TRP A 68 -6.60 16.36 7.04
CA TRP A 68 -6.24 17.35 6.03
C TRP A 68 -5.03 18.19 6.46
N ASP A 69 -4.95 18.55 7.74
CA ASP A 69 -3.83 19.32 8.30
C ASP A 69 -2.51 18.55 8.21
N TYR A 70 -2.56 17.22 8.27
CA TYR A 70 -1.40 16.37 8.03
C TYR A 70 -1.04 16.33 6.54
N LEU A 71 -2.03 16.11 5.67
CA LEU A 71 -1.82 15.97 4.22
C LEU A 71 -1.24 17.26 3.57
N LEU A 72 -1.67 18.43 4.05
CA LEU A 72 -1.29 19.73 3.50
C LEU A 72 -0.09 20.36 4.22
N ARG A 73 0.48 19.67 5.21
CA ARG A 73 1.67 20.13 5.92
C ARG A 73 2.87 20.12 4.97
N THR A 74 3.55 21.26 4.90
CA THR A 74 4.76 21.48 4.09
C THR A 74 6.03 21.30 4.92
#